data_AF-A0A7C4L939-F1
#
_entry.id   AF-A0A7C4L939-F1
#
_cell.length_a   1.000
_cell.length_b   1.000
_cell.length_c   1.000
_cell.angle_alpha   90.00
_cell.angle_beta   90.00
_cell.angle_gamma   90.00
#
_symmetry.space_group_name_H-M   'P 1'
#
loop_
_entity.id
_entity.type
_entity.pdbx_description
1 polymer ?
#
loop_
_entity_poly.entity_id
_entity_poly.type
_entity_poly.pdbx_seq_one_letter_code
_entity_poly.pdbx_strand_id
1 'polypeptide(L)' 'ELKMVASEAPQEPPAPIIAREEDKVGRNEPCHCGSGKKFKKCHYPTLG' A
#
# COMPACT_ATOMS: atom_id res chain seq x y z
N GLU A 1 -34.24 -9.51 -39.92
CA GLU A 1 -33.87 -8.11 -39.65
C GLU A 1 -32.80 -8.08 -38.57
N LEU A 2 -31.74 -7.33 -38.82
CA LEU A 2 -30.49 -7.30 -38.05
C LEU A 2 -30.68 -6.58 -36.71
N LYS A 3 -30.30 -7.19 -35.58
CA LYS A 3 -29.79 -6.43 -34.43
C LYS A 3 -28.88 -7.23 -33.46
N MET A 4 -27.58 -7.10 -33.72
CA MET A 4 -26.47 -6.74 -32.79
C MET A 4 -26.50 -7.28 -31.35
N VAL A 5 -25.53 -8.14 -31.03
CA VAL A 5 -24.80 -8.10 -29.75
C VAL A 5 -23.46 -8.83 -29.92
N ALA A 6 -22.35 -8.11 -29.77
CA ALA A 6 -21.05 -8.63 -29.32
C ALA A 6 -20.07 -7.45 -29.29
N SER A 7 -19.98 -6.78 -28.14
CA SER A 7 -18.87 -5.88 -27.84
C SER A 7 -18.11 -6.53 -26.71
N GLU A 8 -17.24 -7.47 -27.05
CA GLU A 8 -16.33 -8.10 -26.10
C GLU A 8 -14.96 -7.44 -26.25
N ALA A 9 -14.69 -6.47 -25.40
CA ALA A 9 -13.39 -5.82 -25.31
C ALA A 9 -12.40 -6.78 -24.61
N PRO A 10 -11.18 -6.97 -25.13
CA PRO A 10 -10.17 -7.78 -24.46
C PRO A 10 -9.79 -7.16 -23.12
N GLN A 11 -9.97 -7.92 -22.03
CA GLN A 11 -9.55 -7.51 -20.70
C GLN A 11 -8.11 -7.99 -20.49
N GLU A 12 -7.15 -7.07 -20.58
CA GLU A 12 -5.75 -7.36 -20.26
C GLU A 12 -5.63 -7.83 -18.79
N PRO A 13 -4.78 -8.83 -18.50
CA PRO A 13 -4.60 -9.30 -17.12
C PRO A 13 -4.00 -8.18 -16.27
N PRO A 14 -4.53 -7.91 -15.06
CA PRO A 14 -3.95 -6.91 -14.18
C PRO A 14 -2.51 -7.32 -13.84
N ALA A 15 -1.55 -6.43 -14.12
CA ALA A 15 -0.15 -6.63 -13.74
C ALA A 15 -0.05 -6.96 -12.23
N PRO A 16 0.93 -7.78 -11.81
CA PRO A 16 1.07 -8.13 -10.41
C PRO A 16 1.35 -6.86 -9.61
N ILE A 17 0.39 -6.47 -8.78
CA ILE A 17 0.60 -5.46 -7.75
C ILE A 17 1.65 -6.05 -6.80
N ILE A 18 2.91 -5.62 -6.95
CA ILE A 18 3.92 -5.88 -5.93
C ILE A 18 3.46 -5.09 -4.71
N ALA A 19 2.68 -5.74 -3.84
CA ALA A 19 2.40 -5.25 -2.52
C ALA A 19 3.76 -5.16 -1.84
N ARG A 20 4.33 -3.95 -1.83
CA ARG A 20 5.42 -3.66 -0.93
C ARG A 20 4.84 -3.87 0.47
N GLU A 21 5.20 -4.98 1.11
CA GLU A 21 5.14 -5.07 2.56
C GLU A 21 6.07 -3.99 3.08
N GLU A 22 5.57 -2.75 3.11
CA GLU A 22 6.16 -1.69 3.89
C GLU A 22 6.11 -2.21 5.31
N ASP A 23 7.27 -2.61 5.80
CA ASP A 23 7.51 -2.98 7.19
C ASP A 23 7.09 -1.78 8.05
N LYS A 24 5.82 -1.77 8.44
CA LYS A 24 5.22 -0.69 9.20
C LYS A 24 5.82 -0.82 10.60
N VAL A 25 6.89 -0.07 10.85
CA VAL A 25 7.49 0.06 12.19
C VAL A 25 6.39 0.26 13.20
N GLY A 26 6.24 -0.72 14.10
CA GLY A 26 5.14 -0.73 15.05
C GLY A 26 5.21 0.47 15.99
N ARG A 27 4.05 1.02 16.39
CA ARG A 27 3.93 2.19 17.29
C ARG A 27 4.80 2.06 18.56
N ASN A 28 5.01 0.85 19.06
CA ASN A 28 5.77 0.59 20.29
C ASN A 28 7.25 0.21 20.08
N GLU A 29 7.69 0.03 18.84
CA GLU A 29 9.05 -0.38 18.48
C GLU A 29 10.07 0.75 18.71
N PRO A 30 11.37 0.44 18.83
CA PRO A 30 12.41 1.47 18.84
C PRO A 30 12.34 2.31 17.56
N CYS A 31 12.48 3.63 17.71
CA CYS A 31 12.41 4.54 16.57
C CYS A 31 13.66 4.42 15.69
N HIS A 32 13.47 4.36 14.36
CA HIS A 32 14.56 4.21 13.38
C HIS A 32 15.60 5.35 13.39
N CYS A 33 15.29 6.50 14.01
CA CYS A 33 16.17 7.66 14.11
C CYS A 33 17.30 7.49 15.15
N GLY A 34 17.38 6.35 15.83
CA GLY A 34 18.44 6.06 16.80
C GLY A 34 18.32 6.80 18.13
N SER A 35 17.22 7.50 18.40
CA SER A 35 17.06 8.31 19.63
C SER A 35 16.78 7.48 20.90
N GLY A 36 16.73 6.14 20.81
CA GLY A 36 16.39 5.25 21.94
C GLY A 36 14.94 5.35 22.44
N LYS A 37 14.11 6.18 21.79
CA LYS A 37 12.70 6.38 22.12
C LYS A 37 11.82 5.44 21.30
N LYS A 38 10.66 5.05 21.84
CA LYS A 38 9.63 4.30 21.08
C LYS A 38 9.12 5.15 19.91
N PHE A 39 8.79 4.53 18.78
CA PHE A 39 8.30 5.20 17.57
C PHE A 39 7.16 6.18 17.90
N LYS A 40 6.17 5.77 18.72
CA LYS A 40 5.05 6.60 19.26
C LYS A 40 5.41 7.88 19.99
N LYS A 41 6.63 7.99 20.49
CA LYS A 41 7.13 9.13 21.28
C LYS A 41 8.20 9.92 20.51
N CYS A 42 8.39 9.60 19.24
CA CYS A 42 9.45 10.16 18.43
C CYS A 42 8.93 10.58 17.05
N HIS A 43 8.70 9.62 16.14
CA HIS A 43 8.35 9.88 14.74
C HIS A 43 6.94 9.39 14.36
N TYR A 44 6.17 8.93 15.34
CA TYR A 44 4.78 8.51 15.16
C TYR A 44 3.86 9.50 15.87
N PRO A 45 2.78 10.00 15.24
CA PRO A 45 2.55 10.23 13.82
C PRO A 45 2.64 11.74 13.54
N THR A 46 3.77 12.20 13.01
CA THR A 46 3.86 13.48 12.28
C THR A 46 3.69 13.24 10.77
N LEU A 47 2.85 12.26 10.43
CA LEU A 47 2.20 12.15 9.13
C LEU A 47 0.75 12.53 9.39
N GLY A 48 0.34 13.68 8.87
CA GLY A 48 -1.03 14.18 8.96
C GLY A 48 -2.03 13.24 8.30
#